data_AF-A0A535M9D4-F1
#
_entry.id   AF-A0A535M9D4-F1
#
_cell.length_a   1.000
_cell.length_b   1.000
_cell.length_c   1.000
_cell.angle_alpha   90.00
_cell.angle_beta   90.00
_cell.angle_gamma   90.00
#
_symmetry.space_group_name_H-M   'P 1'
#
loop_
_entity.id
_entity.type
_entity.pdbx_description
1 polymer ?
#
loop_
_entity_poly.entity_id
_entity_poly.type
_entity_poly.pdbx_seq_one_letter_code
_entity_poly.pdbx_strand_id
1 'polypeptide(L)' 'MLGERELLQLIEANDYPARLVEVGVVWVEVETTDAQTKTVRRERMSKSMFADLILDWRDHRAVRVKEIAPALRKIGIAA' A
#
# COMPACT_ATOMS: atom_id res chain seq x y z
N MET A 1 -16.30 11.88 1.95
CA MET A 1 -16.42 10.56 1.29
C MET A 1 -15.29 10.49 0.29
N LEU A 2 -14.32 9.57 0.45
CA LEU A 2 -13.20 9.44 -0.49
C LEU A 2 -13.72 9.09 -1.89
N GLY A 3 -13.47 9.94 -2.88
CA GLY A 3 -13.70 9.67 -4.29
C GLY A 3 -12.58 8.85 -4.94
N GLU A 4 -12.78 8.46 -6.20
CA GLU A 4 -11.82 7.65 -6.97
C GLU A 4 -10.43 8.29 -7.03
N ARG A 5 -10.35 9.59 -7.33
CA ARG A 5 -9.08 10.32 -7.40
C ARG A 5 -8.33 10.34 -6.06
N GLU A 6 -9.04 10.50 -4.96
CA GLU A 6 -8.44 10.49 -3.62
C GLU A 6 -7.90 9.11 -3.26
N LEU A 7 -8.60 8.04 -3.67
CA LEU A 7 -8.14 6.66 -3.48
C LEU A 7 -6.89 6.35 -4.32
N LEU A 8 -6.85 6.82 -5.58
CA LEU A 8 -5.65 6.70 -6.42
C LEU A 8 -4.45 7.42 -5.80
N GLN A 9 -4.64 8.67 -5.37
CA GLN A 9 -3.58 9.43 -4.69
C GLN A 9 -3.11 8.75 -3.41
N LEU A 10 -4.02 8.15 -2.64
CA LEU A 10 -3.66 7.39 -1.44
C LEU A 10 -2.79 6.18 -1.75
N ILE A 11 -3.09 5.44 -2.81
CA ILE A 11 -2.28 4.30 -3.27
C ILE A 11 -0.89 4.79 -3.69
N GLU A 12 -0.83 5.79 -4.57
CA GLU A 12 0.43 6.30 -5.13
C GLU A 12 1.31 6.94 -4.05
N ALA A 13 0.74 7.78 -3.19
CA ALA A 13 1.49 8.49 -2.14
C ALA A 13 2.09 7.54 -1.09
N ASN A 14 1.52 6.35 -0.91
CA ASN A 14 1.98 5.37 0.07
C ASN A 14 2.75 4.20 -0.56
N ASP A 15 2.89 4.15 -1.89
CA ASP A 15 3.51 3.03 -2.62
C ASP A 15 2.85 1.71 -2.20
N TYR A 16 1.51 1.73 -2.12
CA TYR A 16 0.74 0.56 -1.73
C TYR A 16 0.62 -0.35 -2.96
N PRO A 17 0.96 -1.66 -2.88
CA PRO A 17 1.06 -2.55 -4.05
C PRO A 17 -0.31 -3.05 -4.54
N ALA A 18 -1.27 -2.14 -4.69
CA ALA A 18 -2.59 -2.42 -5.22
C ALA A 18 -2.98 -1.48 -6.35
N ARG A 19 -3.84 -1.98 -7.23
CA ARG A 19 -4.45 -1.25 -8.32
C ARG A 19 -5.93 -1.07 -8.04
N LEU A 20 -6.44 0.13 -8.25
CA LEU A 20 -7.87 0.39 -8.14
C LEU A 20 -8.64 -0.29 -9.29
N VAL A 21 -9.67 -1.06 -8.96
CA VAL A 21 -10.53 -1.74 -9.94
C VAL A 21 -11.87 -1.03 -10.06
N GLU A 22 -12.57 -0.81 -8.94
CA GLU A 22 -13.88 -0.17 -8.91
C GLU A 22 -14.09 0.63 -7.62
N VAL A 23 -14.84 1.73 -7.71
CA VAL A 23 -15.16 2.59 -6.57
C VAL A 23 -16.67 2.75 -6.44
N GLY A 24 -17.22 2.17 -5.38
CA GLY A 24 -18.59 2.41 -4.96
C GLY A 24 -18.73 3.64 -4.06
N VAL A 25 -19.94 3.90 -3.57
CA VAL A 25 -20.18 5.01 -2.63
C VAL A 25 -19.48 4.76 -1.29
N VAL A 26 -19.58 3.55 -0.75
CA VAL A 26 -19.06 3.15 0.58
C VAL A 26 -17.96 2.09 0.54
N TRP A 27 -17.74 1.49 -0.63
CA TRP A 27 -16.79 0.40 -0.83
C TRP A 27 -15.82 0.70 -1.97
N VAL A 28 -14.74 -0.06 -2.01
CA VAL A 28 -13.71 -0.02 -3.04
C VAL A 28 -13.29 -1.45 -3.36
N GLU A 29 -13.03 -1.72 -4.63
CA GLU A 29 -12.42 -2.94 -5.10
C GLU A 29 -11.01 -2.66 -5.59
N VAL A 30 -10.06 -3.41 -5.03
CA VAL A 30 -8.64 -3.29 -5.36
C VAL A 30 -8.06 -4.63 -5.76
N GLU A 31 -7.07 -4.57 -6.63
CA GLU A 31 -6.29 -5.72 -7.07
C GLU A 31 -4.88 -5.59 -6.48
N THR A 32 -4.55 -6.44 -5.52
CA THR A 32 -3.23 -6.46 -4.87
C THR A 32 -2.37 -7.53 -5.53
N THR A 33 -1.13 -7.18 -5.86
CA THR A 33 -0.17 -8.15 -6.41
C THR A 33 0.85 -8.49 -5.34
N ASP A 34 0.91 -9.76 -4.96
CA ASP A 34 1.95 -10.25 -4.06
C ASP A 34 3.32 -10.23 -4.76
N ALA A 35 4.26 -9.46 -4.22
CA ALA A 35 5.56 -9.26 -4.86
C ALA A 35 6.42 -10.53 -4.90
N GLN A 36 6.23 -11.46 -3.95
CA GLN A 36 7.02 -12.68 -3.82
C GLN A 36 6.47 -13.81 -4.69
N THR A 37 5.15 -14.00 -4.67
CA THR A 37 4.47 -15.11 -5.34
C THR A 37 3.89 -14.73 -6.71
N LYS A 38 3.90 -13.43 -7.07
CA LYS A 38 3.22 -12.88 -8.26
C LYS A 38 1.73 -13.18 -8.31
N THR A 39 1.14 -13.58 -7.18
CA THR A 39 -0.28 -13.87 -7.09
C THR A 39 -1.05 -12.56 -7.11
N VAL A 40 -2.01 -12.47 -8.03
CA VAL A 40 -2.96 -11.36 -8.09
C VAL A 40 -4.18 -11.73 -7.26
N ARG A 41 -4.56 -10.87 -6.31
CA ARG A 41 -5.75 -11.02 -5.48
C ARG A 41 -6.65 -9.81 -5.66
N ARG A 42 -7.94 -10.06 -5.84
CA ARG A 42 -8.96 -9.00 -5.90
C ARG A 42 -9.77 -9.04 -4.64
N GLU A 43 -9.88 -7.89 -3.99
CA GLU A 43 -10.56 -7.75 -2.72
C GLU A 43 -11.46 -6.53 -2.76
N ARG A 44 -12.70 -6.74 -2.34
CA ARG A 44 -13.68 -5.67 -2.14
C ARG A 44 -13.80 -5.41 -0.65
N MET A 45 -13.63 -4.15 -0.26
CA MET A 45 -13.68 -3.73 1.15
C MET A 45 -14.33 -2.36 1.29
N SER A 46 -14.64 -1.96 2.52
CA SER A 46 -15.14 -0.60 2.77
C SER A 46 -14.02 0.42 2.58
N LYS A 47 -14.39 1.68 2.27
CA LYS A 47 -13.40 2.77 2.14
C LYS A 47 -12.67 3.06 3.45
N SER A 48 -13.32 2.86 4.61
CA SER A 48 -12.67 3.01 5.91
C SER A 48 -11.64 1.90 6.14
N MET A 49 -12.01 0.64 5.89
CA MET A 49 -11.08 -0.49 5.99
C MET A 49 -9.88 -0.32 5.07
N PHE A 50 -10.10 0.18 3.85
CA PHE A 50 -9.01 0.47 2.92
C PHE A 50 -8.06 1.56 3.45
N ALA A 51 -8.60 2.64 4.04
CA ALA A 51 -7.80 3.69 4.64
C ALA A 51 -6.98 3.16 5.84
N ASP A 52 -7.58 2.36 6.72
CA ASP A 52 -6.89 1.73 7.85
C ASP A 52 -5.76 0.80 7.37
N LEU A 53 -6.00 0.05 6.30
CA LEU A 53 -5.01 -0.84 5.71
C LEU A 53 -3.81 -0.08 5.12
N ILE A 54 -4.05 1.07 4.48
CA ILE A 54 -2.95 1.93 4.00
C ILE A 54 -2.15 2.53 5.17
N LEU A 55 -2.82 2.92 6.25
CA LEU A 55 -2.13 3.42 7.45
C LEU A 55 -1.23 2.34 8.05
N ASP A 56 -1.75 1.12 8.19
CA ASP A 56 -0.99 -0.03 8.67
C ASP A 56 0.22 -0.34 7.76
N TRP A 57 0.03 -0.32 6.44
CA TRP A 57 1.11 -0.48 5.47
C TRP A 57 2.21 0.58 5.64
N ARG A 58 1.82 1.85 5.79
CA ARG A 58 2.76 2.96 5.96
C ARG A 58 3.59 2.79 7.23
N ASP A 59 2.97 2.37 8.32
CA ASP A 59 3.64 2.17 9.60
C ASP A 59 4.63 1.01 9.51
N HIS A 60 4.25 -0.12 8.91
CA HIS A 60 5.16 -1.24 8.64
C HIS A 60 6.31 -0.86 7.71
N ARG A 61 6.05 -0.06 6.66
CA ARG A 61 7.09 0.41 5.73
C ARG A 61 8.08 1.34 6.44
N ALA A 62 7.59 2.27 7.27
CA ALA A 62 8.43 3.18 8.04
C ALA A 62 9.35 2.43 9.01
N VAL A 63 8.85 1.37 9.66
CA VAL A 63 9.66 0.50 10.51
C VAL A 63 10.72 -0.26 9.69
N ARG A 64 10.32 -0.94 8.61
CA ARG A 64 11.27 -1.68 7.75
C ARG A 64 12.37 -0.80 7.16
N VAL A 65 12.04 0.43 6.72
CA VAL A 65 13.05 1.37 6.21
C VAL A 65 14.04 1.78 7.30
N LYS A 66 13.57 2.02 8.52
CA LYS A 66 14.43 2.32 9.67
C LYS A 66 15.34 1.14 10.05
N GLU A 67 14.90 -0.09 9.85
CA GLU A 67 15.70 -1.30 10.11
C GLU A 67 16.70 -1.61 8.99
N ILE A 68 16.32 -1.35 7.73
CA ILE A 68 17.16 -1.62 6.57
C ILE A 68 18.25 -0.54 6.39
N ALA A 69 18.00 0.72 6.74
CA ALA A 69 19.00 1.79 6.58
C ALA A 69 20.33 1.53 7.34
N PRO A 70 20.34 1.05 8.61
CA PRO A 70 21.55 0.60 9.28
C PRO A 70 22.21 -0.60 8.60
N ALA A 71 21.41 -1.55 8.10
CA ALA A 71 21.92 -2.74 7.42
C ALA A 71 22.62 -2.40 6.09
N LEU A 72 22.05 -1.49 5.30
CA LEU A 72 22.63 -1.00 4.04
C LEU A 72 23.93 -0.21 4.26
N ARG A 73 24.03 0.57 5.35
CA ARG A 73 25.29 1.22 5.77
C ARG A 73 26.37 0.20 6.13
N LYS A 74 26.00 -0.91 6.77
CA LYS A 74 26.94 -1.99 7.15
C LYS A 74 27.57 -2.70 5.94
N ILE A 75 26.86 -2.75 4.81
CA ILE A 75 27.32 -3.38 3.57
C ILE A 75 27.87 -2.38 2.54
N GLY A 76 28.01 -1.10 2.89
CA GLY A 76 28.68 -0.08 2.06
C GLY A 76 27.91 0.38 0.82
N ILE A 77 26.60 0.13 0.74
CA ILE A 77 25.78 0.46 -0.44
C ILE A 77 25.23 1.89 -0.38
N ALA A 78 25.20 2.51 0.80
CA ALA A 78 24.85 3.92 0.96
C ALA A 78 26.03 4.69 1.56
N ALA A 79 26.72 5.44 0.69
CA ALA A 79 27.62 6.53 1.08
C ALA A 79 26.80 7.81 1.35
#